data_AF-A0A5E7RZT4-F1
#
_entry.id   AF-A0A5E7RZT4-F1
#
_cell.length_a   1.000
_cell.length_b   1.000
_cell.length_c   1.000
_cell.angle_alpha   90.00
_cell.angle_beta   90.00
_cell.angle_gamma   90.00
#
_symmetry.space_group_name_H-M   'P 1'
#
loop_
_entity.id
_entity.type
_entity.pdbx_description
1 polymer ?
#
loop_
_entity_poly.entity_id
_entity_poly.type
_entity_poly.pdbx_seq_one_letter_code
_entity_poly.pdbx_strand_id
1 'polypeptide(L)'
;MNAYPHMSTRGWRSHGGTWVTAAALAATALSLGTLLGAAPVLAEDTDDTPIATSLIAGNYFRRDLADSKYTVMATFINRATPDSGDVPAGGMAVFGWFESGEVQLLHWVEYLPSMQQMTAQRIVKPAKFPLDPKATPLYTMVCGWPLDDQRVPGKITAAYTERDDANTRVKESSVGTLLNVRWVPVPASRAARHFQAKDYCAEVATTKKSSAPLWLITTTE
;
A
#
# COMPACT_ATOMS: atom_id res chain seq x y z
N MET A 1 -76.11 20.77 -34.74
CA MET A 1 -76.54 21.38 -36.02
C MET A 1 -75.84 22.71 -36.17
N ASN A 2 -75.40 22.98 -37.40
CA ASN A 2 -74.90 24.25 -37.94
C ASN A 2 -73.51 24.67 -37.46
N ALA A 3 -72.65 25.29 -38.28
CA ALA A 3 -72.51 25.41 -39.72
C ALA A 3 -71.22 26.25 -39.86
N TYR A 4 -70.25 25.82 -40.68
CA TYR A 4 -69.34 26.75 -41.36
C TYR A 4 -70.18 27.60 -42.36
N PRO A 5 -69.71 28.66 -43.08
CA PRO A 5 -68.31 28.99 -43.45
C PRO A 5 -68.05 30.50 -43.70
N HIS A 6 -66.92 30.78 -44.38
CA HIS A 6 -66.65 31.91 -45.32
C HIS A 6 -66.27 33.27 -44.69
N MET A 7 -65.36 34.09 -45.24
CA MET A 7 -64.58 34.11 -46.49
C MET A 7 -63.52 35.22 -46.41
N SER A 8 -62.41 35.08 -47.16
CA SER A 8 -61.81 36.11 -48.07
C SER A 8 -61.27 37.44 -47.45
N THR A 9 -60.08 38.00 -47.74
CA THR A 9 -59.24 38.02 -48.95
C THR A 9 -57.88 38.71 -48.68
N ARG A 10 -56.81 38.21 -49.33
CA ARG A 10 -55.62 38.86 -49.98
C ARG A 10 -55.26 40.33 -49.62
N GLY A 11 -53.99 40.74 -49.51
CA GLY A 11 -52.70 40.09 -49.76
C GLY A 11 -51.54 41.10 -49.89
N TRP A 12 -50.30 40.56 -49.87
CA TRP A 12 -49.00 41.11 -50.33
C TRP A 12 -48.38 42.28 -49.55
N ARG A 13 -47.06 42.35 -49.27
CA ARG A 13 -45.86 41.67 -49.77
C ARG A 13 -44.72 41.86 -48.73
N SER A 14 -44.06 40.77 -48.34
CA SER A 14 -42.62 40.48 -48.58
C SER A 14 -41.58 41.36 -47.87
N HIS A 15 -40.92 40.79 -46.87
CA HIS A 15 -39.53 40.32 -46.89
C HIS A 15 -38.87 40.49 -45.53
N GLY A 16 -38.23 39.41 -45.06
CA GLY A 16 -37.38 39.43 -43.87
C GLY A 16 -37.69 38.33 -42.88
N GLY A 17 -37.35 37.10 -43.26
CA GLY A 17 -36.87 36.03 -42.38
C GLY A 17 -37.46 35.91 -40.97
N THR A 18 -38.40 35.00 -40.86
CA THR A 18 -38.92 34.38 -39.65
C THR A 18 -37.86 33.57 -38.88
N TRP A 19 -37.91 33.29 -37.57
CA TRP A 19 -38.70 33.72 -36.40
C TRP A 19 -38.13 32.99 -35.16
N VAL A 20 -38.22 33.70 -34.02
CA VAL A 20 -38.83 33.27 -32.73
C VAL A 20 -38.35 31.96 -32.07
N THR A 21 -37.56 32.19 -31.00
CA THR A 21 -37.60 31.58 -29.66
C THR A 21 -37.88 30.08 -29.50
N ALA A 22 -36.99 29.39 -28.78
CA ALA A 22 -37.21 29.04 -27.38
C ALA A 22 -35.99 28.29 -26.80
N ALA A 23 -35.68 28.66 -25.55
CA ALA A 23 -35.16 27.80 -24.49
C ALA A 23 -33.88 26.98 -24.75
N ALA A 24 -32.77 27.48 -24.20
CA ALA A 24 -32.12 26.78 -23.10
C ALA A 24 -31.29 27.80 -22.31
N LEU A 25 -31.69 28.04 -21.06
CA LEU A 25 -30.83 28.64 -20.05
C LEU A 25 -29.54 27.82 -19.99
N ALA A 26 -28.40 28.47 -20.26
CA ALA A 26 -27.09 27.92 -19.95
C ALA A 26 -26.98 27.84 -18.41
N ALA A 27 -27.44 26.72 -17.86
CA ALA A 27 -27.09 26.35 -16.50
C ALA A 27 -25.57 26.18 -16.47
N THR A 28 -24.91 27.06 -15.74
CA THR A 28 -23.51 26.93 -15.33
C THR A 28 -23.33 25.61 -14.60
N ALA A 29 -22.98 24.57 -15.34
CA ALA A 29 -22.38 23.37 -14.77
C ALA A 29 -20.95 23.74 -14.38
N LEU A 30 -20.77 24.10 -13.10
CA LEU A 30 -19.51 23.93 -12.39
C LEU A 30 -19.14 22.45 -12.52
N SER A 31 -18.36 22.11 -13.54
CA SER A 31 -17.69 20.83 -13.58
C SER A 31 -16.64 20.83 -12.46
N LEU A 32 -17.05 20.34 -11.29
CA LEU A 32 -16.17 19.58 -10.41
C LEU A 32 -15.65 18.39 -11.23
N GLY A 33 -14.59 18.63 -11.99
CA GLY A 33 -13.94 17.67 -12.85
C GLY A 33 -12.52 17.47 -12.39
N THR A 34 -12.30 16.35 -11.69
CA THR A 34 -11.02 15.74 -11.36
C THR A 34 -10.08 16.58 -10.48
N LEU A 35 -10.17 16.32 -9.17
CA LEU A 35 -8.97 16.09 -8.36
C LEU A 35 -8.11 15.08 -9.14
N LEU A 36 -7.18 15.59 -9.95
CA LEU A 36 -5.98 14.86 -10.31
C LEU A 36 -5.27 14.61 -8.98
N GLY A 37 -5.62 13.48 -8.35
CA GLY A 37 -4.76 12.86 -7.36
C GLY A 37 -3.39 12.82 -8.00
N ALA A 38 -2.44 13.50 -7.38
CA ALA A 38 -1.05 13.32 -7.71
C ALA A 38 -0.78 11.82 -7.53
N ALA A 39 -0.82 11.08 -8.64
CA ALA A 39 -0.28 9.75 -8.68
C ALA A 39 1.15 9.90 -8.15
N PRO A 40 1.59 9.07 -7.20
CA PRO A 40 2.99 9.09 -6.82
C PRO A 40 3.76 8.91 -8.11
N VAL A 41 4.67 9.85 -8.37
CA VAL A 41 5.66 9.71 -9.44
C VAL A 41 6.44 8.46 -9.07
N LEU A 42 6.04 7.33 -9.66
CA LEU A 42 6.84 6.11 -9.65
C LEU A 42 8.13 6.51 -10.35
N ALA A 43 9.20 6.60 -9.56
CA ALA A 43 10.55 6.76 -10.10
C ALA A 43 10.76 5.66 -11.14
N GLU A 44 11.49 5.99 -12.21
CA GLU A 44 11.81 5.13 -13.36
C GLU A 44 12.20 3.72 -12.88
N ASP A 45 11.19 2.85 -12.84
CA ASP A 45 11.26 1.46 -12.40
C ASP A 45 11.77 0.73 -13.63
N THR A 46 13.06 0.37 -13.66
CA THR A 46 13.47 -0.66 -14.62
C THR A 46 12.66 -1.91 -14.29
N ASP A 47 12.15 -2.61 -15.31
CA ASP A 47 11.20 -3.72 -15.14
C ASP A 47 11.72 -4.82 -14.18
N ASP A 48 13.03 -4.89 -13.93
CA ASP A 48 13.69 -5.86 -13.06
C ASP A 48 13.84 -5.44 -11.58
N THR A 49 13.41 -4.24 -11.18
CA THR A 49 13.59 -3.77 -9.80
C THR A 49 12.61 -4.50 -8.85
N PRO A 50 13.09 -5.07 -7.72
CA PRO A 50 12.20 -5.71 -6.76
C PRO A 50 11.30 -4.68 -6.10
N ILE A 51 10.03 -5.06 -5.88
CA ILE A 51 9.07 -4.21 -5.18
C ILE A 51 8.63 -4.89 -3.88
N ALA A 52 8.30 -4.07 -2.89
CA ALA A 52 7.71 -4.55 -1.66
C ALA A 52 6.52 -3.71 -1.25
N THR A 53 5.60 -4.34 -0.52
CA THR A 53 4.55 -3.65 0.22
C THR A 53 4.51 -4.21 1.63
N SER A 54 4.02 -3.42 2.58
CA SER A 54 3.81 -3.90 3.95
C SER A 54 2.55 -3.31 4.55
N LEU A 55 1.98 -4.03 5.50
CA LEU A 55 0.75 -3.70 6.18
C LEU A 55 0.87 -4.11 7.64
N ILE A 56 0.37 -3.26 8.52
CA ILE A 56 0.02 -3.63 9.89
C ILE A 56 -1.48 -3.39 10.05
N ALA A 57 -2.22 -4.47 10.30
CA ALA A 57 -3.66 -4.41 10.46
C ALA A 57 -4.12 -5.26 11.64
N GLY A 58 -5.13 -4.78 12.36
CA GLY A 58 -5.70 -5.56 13.45
C GLY A 58 -6.62 -4.76 14.36
N ASN A 59 -6.97 -5.39 15.47
CA ASN A 59 -7.99 -4.90 16.36
C ASN A 59 -7.49 -4.95 17.81
N TYR A 60 -7.85 -3.91 18.54
CA TYR A 60 -7.81 -3.86 19.99
C TYR A 60 -9.26 -3.85 20.50
N PHE A 61 -9.59 -4.74 21.44
CA PHE A 61 -10.89 -4.78 22.12
C PHE A 61 -10.71 -4.35 23.59
N ARG A 62 -11.47 -3.34 24.04
CA ARG A 62 -11.28 -2.75 25.39
C ARG A 62 -11.56 -3.71 26.53
N ARG A 63 -12.49 -4.66 26.33
CA ARG A 63 -12.92 -5.63 27.33
C ARG A 63 -12.33 -7.03 27.11
N ASP A 64 -11.67 -7.24 25.98
CA ASP A 64 -11.14 -8.54 25.59
C ASP A 64 -9.71 -8.40 25.04
N LEU A 65 -8.77 -8.25 25.97
CA LEU A 65 -7.35 -8.12 25.62
C LEU A 65 -6.79 -9.42 25.03
N ALA A 66 -7.38 -10.58 25.33
CA ALA A 66 -6.91 -11.86 24.80
C ALA A 66 -7.11 -11.94 23.29
N ASP A 67 -8.24 -11.42 22.79
CA ASP A 67 -8.55 -11.36 21.36
C ASP A 67 -7.88 -10.18 20.62
N SER A 68 -7.26 -9.26 21.36
CA SER A 68 -6.57 -8.10 20.80
C SER A 68 -5.25 -8.50 20.16
N LYS A 69 -5.08 -8.22 18.86
CA LYS A 69 -3.88 -8.57 18.10
C LYS A 69 -3.76 -7.74 16.82
N TYR A 70 -2.52 -7.54 16.39
CA TYR A 70 -2.20 -6.98 15.09
C TYR A 70 -1.42 -8.00 14.26
N THR A 71 -1.60 -7.94 12.95
CA THR A 71 -0.87 -8.73 11.98
C THR A 71 0.05 -7.81 11.21
N VAL A 72 1.36 -8.10 11.27
CA VAL A 72 2.36 -7.54 10.38
C VAL A 72 2.43 -8.44 9.16
N MET A 73 2.23 -7.89 7.97
CA MET A 73 2.33 -8.59 6.71
C MET A 73 3.23 -7.81 5.77
N ALA A 74 4.20 -8.49 5.16
CA ALA A 74 5.02 -7.92 4.10
C ALA A 74 4.96 -8.82 2.87
N THR A 75 4.92 -8.22 1.70
CA THR A 75 5.00 -8.91 0.43
C THR A 75 6.19 -8.37 -0.34
N PHE A 76 7.02 -9.27 -0.87
CA PHE A 76 8.15 -8.96 -1.73
C PHE A 76 7.93 -9.64 -3.08
N ILE A 77 8.14 -8.89 -4.16
CA ILE A 77 8.02 -9.40 -5.53
C ILE A 77 9.37 -9.19 -6.20
N ASN A 78 9.98 -10.29 -6.61
CA ASN A 78 11.21 -10.26 -7.39
C ASN A 78 10.86 -10.21 -8.88
N ARG A 79 10.91 -9.02 -9.49
CA ARG A 79 10.57 -8.89 -10.92
C ARG A 79 11.62 -9.48 -11.86
N ALA A 80 12.84 -9.73 -11.36
CA ALA A 80 13.90 -10.37 -12.13
C ALA A 80 13.75 -11.90 -12.25
N THR A 81 12.79 -12.52 -11.53
CA THR A 81 12.51 -13.96 -11.71
C THR A 81 11.46 -14.18 -12.79
N PRO A 82 11.68 -15.15 -13.71
CA PRO A 82 10.75 -15.41 -14.80
C PRO A 82 9.37 -15.87 -14.30
N ASP A 83 8.32 -15.50 -15.03
CA ASP A 83 6.92 -15.81 -14.69
C ASP A 83 6.54 -17.28 -14.83
N SER A 84 7.42 -18.10 -15.43
CA SER A 84 7.19 -19.53 -15.63
C SER A 84 8.52 -20.30 -15.53
N GLY A 85 8.45 -21.53 -15.00
CA GLY A 85 9.60 -22.41 -14.78
C GLY A 85 9.82 -22.76 -13.31
N ASP A 86 10.93 -23.46 -13.02
CA ASP A 86 11.36 -23.79 -11.67
C ASP A 86 11.91 -22.53 -10.97
N VAL A 87 11.04 -21.77 -10.34
CA VAL A 87 11.43 -20.64 -9.48
C VAL A 87 11.97 -21.21 -8.16
N PRO A 88 13.17 -20.81 -7.71
CA PRO A 88 13.72 -21.34 -6.47
C PRO A 88 12.87 -20.93 -5.27
N ALA A 89 12.91 -21.76 -4.23
CA ALA A 89 12.44 -21.37 -2.91
C ALA A 89 13.23 -20.16 -2.39
N GLY A 90 12.65 -19.42 -1.45
CA GLY A 90 13.18 -18.15 -0.97
C GLY A 90 13.13 -17.98 0.53
N GLY A 91 14.00 -17.14 1.05
CA GLY A 91 13.87 -16.59 2.39
C GLY A 91 13.54 -15.09 2.32
N MET A 92 12.90 -14.58 3.35
CA MET A 92 12.54 -13.17 3.44
C MET A 92 12.78 -12.61 4.84
N ALA A 93 13.21 -11.35 4.92
CA ALA A 93 13.31 -10.61 6.18
C ALA A 93 12.74 -9.20 6.02
N VAL A 94 12.16 -8.67 7.08
CA VAL A 94 11.49 -7.37 7.11
C VAL A 94 12.07 -6.57 8.26
N PHE A 95 12.64 -5.41 7.96
CA PHE A 95 13.18 -4.48 8.95
C PHE A 95 12.43 -3.15 8.87
N GLY A 96 12.21 -2.53 10.02
CA GLY A 96 11.62 -1.21 10.14
C GLY A 96 12.62 -0.21 10.70
N TRP A 97 12.68 0.99 10.11
CA TRP A 97 13.38 2.13 10.67
C TRP A 97 12.38 3.08 11.34
N PHE A 98 12.64 3.45 12.59
CA PHE A 98 11.76 4.27 13.43
C PHE A 98 12.26 5.71 13.51
N GLU A 99 11.37 6.64 13.84
CA GLU A 99 11.72 8.06 14.04
C GLU A 99 12.76 8.27 15.16
N SER A 100 12.93 7.31 16.07
CA SER A 100 14.02 7.29 17.05
C SER A 100 15.42 7.10 16.43
N GLY A 101 15.50 6.75 15.16
CA GLY A 101 16.74 6.39 14.46
C GLY A 101 17.09 4.91 14.51
N GLU A 102 16.33 4.10 15.25
CA GLU A 102 16.59 2.67 15.42
C GLU A 102 16.05 1.83 14.26
N VAL A 103 16.79 0.78 13.91
CA VAL A 103 16.31 -0.30 13.04
C VAL A 103 15.90 -1.49 13.90
N GLN A 104 14.72 -2.03 13.66
CA GLN A 104 14.21 -3.22 14.35
C GLN A 104 13.74 -4.28 13.35
N LEU A 105 13.90 -5.55 13.70
CA LEU A 105 13.39 -6.67 12.93
C LEU A 105 11.88 -6.77 13.12
N LEU A 106 11.11 -6.70 12.04
CA LEU A 106 9.65 -6.86 12.09
C LEU A 106 9.25 -8.33 11.94
N HIS A 107 9.92 -9.09 11.06
CA HIS A 107 9.72 -10.52 10.89
C HIS A 107 10.78 -11.09 9.94
N TRP A 108 10.93 -12.40 9.91
CA TRP A 108 11.69 -13.12 8.89
C TRP A 108 11.13 -14.53 8.76
N VAL A 109 11.27 -15.10 7.57
CA VAL A 109 10.83 -16.45 7.21
C VAL A 109 11.99 -17.13 6.48
N GLU A 110 12.41 -18.28 6.99
CA GLU A 110 13.51 -19.06 6.43
C GLU A 110 13.20 -19.59 5.04
N TYR A 111 11.97 -20.05 4.85
CA TYR A 111 11.55 -20.79 3.66
C TYR A 111 10.16 -20.36 3.21
N LEU A 112 10.10 -19.96 1.94
CA LEU A 112 8.92 -19.68 1.16
C LEU A 112 9.03 -20.47 -0.14
N PRO A 113 7.93 -21.07 -0.63
CA PRO A 113 7.97 -22.01 -1.74
C PRO A 113 8.35 -21.38 -3.09
N SER A 114 8.33 -20.05 -3.22
CA SER A 114 8.71 -19.34 -4.44
C SER A 114 9.29 -17.97 -4.12
N MET A 115 10.36 -17.60 -4.82
CA MET A 115 11.00 -16.28 -4.80
C MET A 115 10.27 -15.22 -5.62
N GLN A 116 9.36 -15.60 -6.53
CA GLN A 116 8.66 -14.64 -7.40
C GLN A 116 7.78 -13.72 -6.58
N GLN A 117 6.99 -14.29 -5.67
CA GLN A 117 6.18 -13.57 -4.71
C GLN A 117 6.31 -14.23 -3.34
N MET A 118 6.91 -13.49 -2.41
CA MET A 118 7.14 -13.90 -1.04
C MET A 118 6.24 -13.11 -0.11
N THR A 119 5.62 -13.78 0.86
CA THR A 119 4.83 -13.11 1.90
C THR A 119 5.22 -13.64 3.27
N ALA A 120 5.53 -12.73 4.19
CA ALA A 120 5.79 -13.05 5.59
C ALA A 120 4.71 -12.40 6.44
N GLN A 121 4.22 -13.15 7.41
CA GLN A 121 3.16 -12.73 8.30
C GLN A 121 3.52 -13.06 9.75
N ARG A 122 3.46 -12.07 10.62
CA ARG A 122 3.62 -12.25 12.07
C ARG A 122 2.46 -11.62 12.82
N ILE A 123 1.86 -12.39 13.72
CA ILE A 123 0.91 -11.85 14.70
C ILE A 123 1.70 -11.23 15.85
N VAL A 124 1.32 -10.03 16.27
CA VAL A 124 1.95 -9.29 17.37
C VAL A 124 0.89 -8.83 18.37
N LYS A 125 1.25 -8.92 19.65
CA LYS A 125 0.49 -8.37 20.78
C LYS A 125 1.38 -7.33 21.47
N PRO A 126 1.20 -6.02 21.20
CA PRO A 126 2.01 -5.00 21.84
C PRO A 126 1.78 -4.98 23.34
N ALA A 127 2.82 -4.59 24.11
CA ALA A 127 2.72 -4.43 25.56
C ALA A 127 1.70 -3.35 25.97
N LYS A 128 1.42 -2.39 25.07
CA LYS A 128 0.42 -1.35 25.25
C LYS A 128 -0.57 -1.37 24.09
N PHE A 129 -1.85 -1.49 24.41
CA PHE A 129 -2.94 -1.30 23.47
C PHE A 129 -3.64 0.06 23.68
N PRO A 130 -4.21 0.67 22.63
CA PRO A 130 -4.01 0.32 21.22
C PRO A 130 -2.58 0.66 20.75
N LEU A 131 -2.15 0.04 19.66
CA LEU A 131 -0.90 0.42 18.99
C LEU A 131 -1.06 1.82 18.39
N ASP A 132 -0.18 2.75 18.78
CA ASP A 132 -0.10 4.07 18.15
C ASP A 132 0.47 3.92 16.73
N PRO A 133 -0.18 4.44 15.68
CA PRO A 133 0.39 4.46 14.34
C PRO A 133 1.81 5.03 14.28
N LYS A 134 2.13 6.05 15.08
CA LYS A 134 3.48 6.65 15.11
C LYS A 134 4.53 5.73 15.73
N ALA A 135 4.11 4.74 16.52
CA ALA A 135 4.99 3.70 17.07
C ALA A 135 5.31 2.59 16.04
N THR A 136 4.86 2.72 14.79
CA THR A 136 5.26 1.86 13.68
C THR A 136 6.45 2.46 12.91
N PRO A 137 7.18 1.67 12.09
CA PRO A 137 8.31 2.20 11.32
C PRO A 137 7.91 3.29 10.32
N LEU A 138 8.76 4.29 10.10
CA LEU A 138 8.56 5.25 9.00
C LEU A 138 8.95 4.62 7.65
N TYR A 139 10.08 3.91 7.62
CA TYR A 139 10.53 3.16 6.45
C TYR A 139 10.59 1.68 6.77
N THR A 140 10.37 0.82 5.78
CA THR A 140 10.74 -0.59 5.89
C THR A 140 11.65 -1.01 4.75
N MET A 141 12.51 -1.97 5.06
CA MET A 141 13.36 -2.69 4.11
C MET A 141 12.92 -4.15 4.13
N VAL A 142 12.50 -4.65 2.97
CA VAL A 142 12.12 -6.05 2.77
C VAL A 142 13.20 -6.71 1.92
N CYS A 143 13.91 -7.66 2.52
CA CYS A 143 14.97 -8.42 1.90
C CYS A 143 14.42 -9.75 1.39
N GLY A 144 14.80 -10.17 0.18
CA GLY A 144 14.52 -11.47 -0.38
C GLY A 144 15.79 -12.15 -0.91
N TRP A 145 15.94 -13.45 -0.70
CA TRP A 145 17.07 -14.22 -1.22
C TRP A 145 16.65 -15.63 -1.62
N PRO A 146 17.15 -16.17 -2.74
CA PRO A 146 16.87 -17.54 -3.13
C PRO A 146 17.61 -18.50 -2.19
N LEU A 147 17.03 -19.69 -2.02
CA LEU A 147 17.61 -20.80 -1.29
C LEU A 147 18.08 -21.83 -2.32
N ASP A 148 19.38 -21.90 -2.56
CA ASP A 148 19.98 -23.00 -3.33
C ASP A 148 20.21 -24.18 -2.38
N ASP A 149 19.64 -25.34 -2.72
CA ASP A 149 19.81 -26.68 -2.12
C ASP A 149 20.43 -26.74 -0.69
N GLN A 150 19.82 -25.92 0.18
CA GLN A 150 19.84 -25.91 1.64
C GLN A 150 21.01 -25.28 2.42
N ARG A 151 22.00 -24.58 1.84
CA ARG A 151 23.11 -24.07 2.69
C ARG A 151 23.63 -22.65 2.49
N VAL A 152 23.43 -22.01 1.35
CA VAL A 152 23.94 -20.64 1.14
C VAL A 152 22.84 -19.79 0.51
N PRO A 153 22.50 -18.61 1.07
CA PRO A 153 21.60 -17.69 0.39
C PRO A 153 22.24 -17.26 -0.93
N GLY A 154 21.49 -17.32 -2.03
CA GLY A 154 21.96 -16.74 -3.29
C GLY A 154 21.89 -15.21 -3.24
N LYS A 155 21.80 -14.55 -4.41
CA LYS A 155 21.82 -13.08 -4.48
C LYS A 155 20.70 -12.47 -3.63
N ILE A 156 21.09 -11.76 -2.57
CA ILE A 156 20.19 -11.02 -1.70
C ILE A 156 19.76 -9.74 -2.42
N THR A 157 18.47 -9.46 -2.39
CA THR A 157 17.85 -8.28 -2.95
C THR A 157 17.02 -7.59 -1.89
N ALA A 158 16.90 -6.26 -1.97
CA ALA A 158 16.12 -5.47 -1.03
C ALA A 158 15.21 -4.51 -1.77
N ALA A 159 14.00 -4.35 -1.26
CA ALA A 159 13.03 -3.37 -1.69
C ALA A 159 12.64 -2.51 -0.49
N TYR A 160 12.35 -1.23 -0.75
CA TYR A 160 12.08 -0.25 0.29
C TYR A 160 10.67 0.28 0.20
N THR A 161 10.08 0.57 1.35
CA THR A 161 8.76 1.16 1.44
C THR A 161 8.70 2.26 2.50
N GLU A 162 7.77 3.18 2.35
CA GLU A 162 7.53 4.29 3.28
C GLU A 162 6.09 4.23 3.80
N ARG A 163 5.92 4.58 5.07
CA ARG A 163 4.61 4.62 5.73
C ARG A 163 3.71 5.62 5.04
N ASP A 164 2.55 5.16 4.60
CA ASP A 164 1.54 5.99 3.96
C ASP A 164 0.64 6.60 5.04
N ASP A 165 1.16 7.65 5.68
CA ASP A 165 0.47 8.35 6.76
C ASP A 165 -0.87 8.94 6.30
N ALA A 166 -0.98 9.34 5.04
CA ALA A 166 -2.20 9.87 4.45
C ALA A 166 -3.32 8.82 4.36
N ASN A 167 -2.98 7.54 4.20
CA ASN A 167 -3.94 6.43 4.12
C ASN A 167 -3.99 5.56 5.38
N THR A 168 -3.30 5.96 6.45
CA THR A 168 -3.39 5.29 7.74
C THR A 168 -4.79 5.45 8.33
N ARG A 169 -5.41 4.33 8.70
CA ARG A 169 -6.78 4.31 9.25
C ARG A 169 -6.77 3.87 10.70
N VAL A 170 -7.25 4.75 11.57
CA VAL A 170 -7.58 4.44 12.96
C VAL A 170 -9.07 4.65 13.13
N LYS A 171 -9.80 3.57 13.40
CA LYS A 171 -11.24 3.64 13.68
C LYS A 171 -11.48 3.29 15.13
N GLU A 172 -11.84 4.30 15.91
CA GLU A 172 -12.23 4.12 17.31
C GLU A 172 -13.73 3.86 17.46
N SER A 173 -14.08 3.06 18.45
CA SER A 173 -15.45 2.75 18.82
C SER A 173 -15.56 2.53 20.33
N SER A 174 -16.79 2.34 20.82
CA SER A 174 -17.05 1.93 22.20
C SER A 174 -16.47 0.55 22.54
N VAL A 175 -16.32 -0.32 21.55
CA VAL A 175 -15.86 -1.71 21.71
C VAL A 175 -14.33 -1.80 21.66
N GLY A 176 -13.68 -0.93 20.89
CA GLY A 176 -12.27 -1.08 20.57
C GLY A 176 -11.74 -0.11 19.51
N THR A 177 -10.51 -0.38 19.06
CA THR A 177 -9.83 0.38 18.00
C THR A 177 -9.38 -0.58 16.90
N LEU A 178 -9.75 -0.27 15.66
CA LEU A 178 -9.20 -0.90 14.46
C LEU A 178 -8.06 -0.04 13.93
N LEU A 179 -6.92 -0.67 13.66
CA LEU A 179 -5.74 -0.04 13.07
C LEU A 179 -5.45 -0.65 11.70
N ASN A 180 -5.13 0.20 10.74
CA ASN A 180 -4.57 -0.18 9.45
C ASN A 180 -3.49 0.85 9.06
N VAL A 181 -2.22 0.43 9.06
CA VAL A 181 -1.07 1.21 8.62
C VAL A 181 -0.47 0.52 7.41
N ARG A 182 -0.28 1.25 6.32
CA ARG A 182 0.26 0.71 5.06
C ARG A 182 1.62 1.33 4.78
N TRP A 183 2.50 0.55 4.15
CA TRP A 183 3.70 1.06 3.52
C TRP A 183 3.63 0.85 2.01
N VAL A 184 4.04 1.87 1.27
CA VAL A 184 4.04 1.90 -0.19
C VAL A 184 5.46 1.84 -0.75
N PRO A 185 5.69 1.24 -1.93
CA PRO A 185 7.01 1.17 -2.53
C PRO A 185 7.64 2.56 -2.72
N VAL A 186 8.94 2.69 -2.44
CA VAL A 186 9.72 3.91 -2.69
C VAL A 186 11.10 3.54 -3.26
N PRO A 187 11.74 4.44 -4.03
CA PRO A 187 13.08 4.18 -4.55
C PRO A 187 14.11 4.09 -3.42
N ALA A 188 15.16 3.29 -3.65
CA ALA A 188 16.24 3.10 -2.68
C ALA A 188 16.91 4.41 -2.24
N SER A 189 17.03 5.40 -3.13
CA SER A 189 17.57 6.73 -2.83
C SER A 189 16.83 7.45 -1.69
N ARG A 190 15.56 7.12 -1.45
CA ARG A 190 14.75 7.72 -0.39
C ARG A 190 15.00 7.07 0.98
N ALA A 191 15.14 5.75 1.02
CA ALA A 191 15.07 4.98 2.27
C ALA A 191 16.34 4.21 2.63
N ALA A 192 17.16 3.78 1.66
CA ALA A 192 18.27 2.85 1.90
C ALA A 192 19.28 3.36 2.93
N ARG A 193 19.56 4.67 2.95
CA ARG A 193 20.46 5.32 3.91
C ARG A 193 20.11 5.04 5.37
N HIS A 194 18.84 4.82 5.68
CA HIS A 194 18.36 4.56 7.03
C HIS A 194 18.73 3.15 7.54
N PHE A 195 19.16 2.25 6.63
CA PHE A 195 19.52 0.86 6.93
C PHE A 195 21.01 0.57 6.72
N GLN A 196 21.83 1.58 6.38
CA GLN A 196 23.24 1.39 5.98
C GLN A 196 24.20 1.10 7.14
N ALA A 197 23.77 1.27 8.40
CA ALA A 197 24.63 1.03 9.56
C ALA A 197 25.15 -0.42 9.61
N LYS A 198 24.41 -1.37 9.02
CA LYS A 198 24.76 -2.79 8.95
C LYS A 198 24.05 -3.47 7.78
N ASP A 199 24.67 -4.50 7.23
CA ASP A 199 23.99 -5.38 6.26
C ASP A 199 23.07 -6.38 6.98
N TYR A 200 21.91 -5.89 7.41
CA TYR A 200 20.91 -6.69 8.10
C TYR A 200 20.37 -7.84 7.24
N CYS A 201 20.26 -7.64 5.92
CA CYS A 201 19.75 -8.66 5.02
C CYS A 201 20.73 -9.85 4.95
N ALA A 202 22.03 -9.58 4.74
CA ALA A 202 23.06 -10.62 4.71
C ALA A 202 23.22 -11.34 6.05
N GLU A 203 23.11 -10.60 7.16
CA GLU A 203 23.15 -11.17 8.50
C GLU A 203 22.05 -12.23 8.69
N VAL A 204 20.79 -11.89 8.43
CA VAL A 204 19.68 -12.84 8.61
C VAL A 204 19.74 -13.98 7.60
N ALA A 205 20.03 -13.68 6.33
CA ALA A 205 20.09 -14.70 5.29
C ALA A 205 21.17 -15.78 5.57
N THR A 206 22.30 -15.37 6.16
CA THR A 206 23.43 -16.27 6.43
C THR A 206 23.33 -16.93 7.80
N THR A 207 22.99 -16.15 8.84
CA THR A 207 23.11 -16.60 10.23
C THR A 207 21.79 -17.03 10.85
N LYS A 208 20.66 -16.76 10.17
CA LYS A 208 19.30 -16.98 10.71
C LYS A 208 19.04 -16.21 12.01
N LYS A 209 19.83 -15.17 12.26
CA LYS A 209 19.76 -14.31 13.45
C LYS A 209 19.81 -12.86 12.99
N SER A 210 19.22 -11.99 13.80
CA SER A 210 19.24 -10.53 13.58
C SER A 210 19.89 -9.87 14.78
N SER A 211 20.80 -8.95 14.52
CA SER A 211 21.30 -8.01 15.53
C SER A 211 20.35 -6.86 15.81
N ALA A 212 19.45 -6.53 14.86
CA ALA A 212 18.36 -5.62 15.12
C ALA A 212 17.38 -6.28 16.11
N PRO A 213 16.96 -5.58 17.18
CA PRO A 213 16.01 -6.13 18.13
C PRO A 213 14.68 -6.44 17.44
N LEU A 214 13.97 -7.46 17.92
CA LEU A 214 12.65 -7.79 17.41
C LEU A 214 11.65 -6.71 17.86
N TRP A 215 11.00 -6.05 16.91
CA TRP A 215 9.94 -5.08 17.20
C TRP A 215 8.74 -5.79 17.81
N LEU A 216 8.25 -5.35 18.96
CA LEU A 216 7.16 -5.98 19.71
C LEU A 216 7.38 -7.48 19.93
N ILE A 217 7.85 -7.85 21.13
CA ILE A 217 8.05 -9.25 21.50
C ILE A 217 6.70 -9.97 21.42
N THR A 218 6.65 -11.06 20.66
CA THR A 218 5.49 -11.94 20.63
C THR A 218 5.38 -12.62 22.00
N THR A 219 4.35 -12.32 22.79
CA THR A 219 3.93 -13.25 23.84
C THR A 219 3.30 -14.44 23.14
N THR A 220 4.06 -15.52 23.01
CA THR A 220 3.47 -16.84 22.78
C THR A 220 2.57 -17.14 23.96
N GLU A 221 1.28 -17.38 23.69
CA GLU A 221 0.39 -18.03 24.65
C GLU A 221 0.84 -19.47 24.92
#